data_AF-A0A437MQZ1-F1
#
_entry.id   AF-A0A437MQZ1-F1
#
_cell.length_a   1.000
_cell.length_b   1.000
_cell.length_c   1.000
_cell.angle_alpha   90.00
_cell.angle_beta   90.00
_cell.angle_gamma   90.00
#
_symmetry.space_group_name_H-M   'P 1'
#
loop_
_entity.id
_entity.type
_entity.pdbx_description
1 polymer ?
#
loop_
_entity_poly.entity_id
_entity_poly.type
_entity_poly.pdbx_seq_one_letter_code
_entity_poly.pdbx_strand_id
1 'polypeptide(L)'
;MANLKQKVLAIEVQIKQLVKQYCTENYWITHYGSFDIHPKHLVYWICVKSDKMKASLEQNTILNEQLRFVLRDNDYPEEGINHVHIGFESQETVDRESDGNWWFHWK
;
A
#
# COMPACT_ATOMS: atom_id res chain seq x y z
N MET A 1 -21.22 -12.76 -3.43
CA MET A 1 -20.09 -12.45 -2.55
C MET A 1 -18.85 -12.26 -3.40
N ALA A 2 -18.11 -11.17 -3.22
CA ALA A 2 -16.85 -10.96 -3.92
C ALA A 2 -15.78 -11.93 -3.38
N ASN A 3 -14.98 -12.52 -4.28
CA ASN A 3 -13.85 -13.36 -3.86
C ASN A 3 -12.71 -12.48 -3.30
N LEU A 4 -11.75 -13.08 -2.60
CA LEU A 4 -10.69 -12.33 -1.91
C LEU A 4 -9.87 -11.45 -2.88
N LYS A 5 -9.63 -11.91 -4.11
CA LYS A 5 -8.93 -11.12 -5.15
C LYS A 5 -9.70 -9.86 -5.53
N GLN A 6 -11.02 -9.96 -5.69
CA GLN A 6 -11.87 -8.79 -5.97
C GLN A 6 -11.84 -7.78 -4.82
N LYS A 7 -11.81 -8.25 -3.57
CA LYS A 7 -11.66 -7.38 -2.39
C LYS A 7 -10.32 -6.65 -2.39
N VAL A 8 -9.22 -7.34 -2.69
CA VAL A 8 -7.88 -6.74 -2.80
C VAL A 8 -7.85 -5.64 -3.87
N LEU A 9 -8.43 -5.88 -5.05
CA LEU A 9 -8.51 -4.85 -6.08
C LEU A 9 -9.39 -3.65 -5.66
N ALA A 10 -10.50 -3.89 -4.97
CA ALA A 10 -11.35 -2.81 -4.46
C ALA A 10 -10.61 -1.97 -3.39
N ILE A 11 -9.88 -2.63 -2.49
CA ILE A 11 -9.02 -1.98 -1.50
C ILE A 11 -7.96 -1.11 -2.20
N GLU A 12 -7.28 -1.63 -3.22
CA GLU A 12 -6.28 -0.86 -3.99
C GLU A 12 -6.87 0.43 -4.58
N VAL A 13 -8.07 0.34 -5.16
CA VAL A 13 -8.79 1.50 -5.70
C VAL A 13 -9.11 2.53 -4.61
N GLN A 14 -9.58 2.08 -3.45
CA GLN A 14 -9.88 2.98 -2.33
C GLN A 14 -8.60 3.61 -1.74
N ILE A 15 -7.53 2.83 -1.57
CA ILE A 15 -6.21 3.34 -1.15
C ILE A 15 -5.76 4.44 -2.13
N LYS A 16 -5.91 4.21 -3.44
CA LYS A 16 -5.60 5.22 -4.46
C LYS A 16 -6.38 6.51 -4.28
N GLN A 17 -7.68 6.41 -4.02
CA GLN A 17 -8.53 7.58 -3.80
C GLN A 17 -8.17 8.34 -2.51
N LEU A 18 -7.80 7.64 -1.44
CA LEU A 18 -7.34 8.26 -0.20
C LEU A 18 -6.00 8.96 -0.39
N VAL A 19 -4.99 8.26 -0.93
CA VAL A 19 -3.64 8.81 -1.14
C VAL A 19 -3.68 10.06 -2.03
N LYS A 20 -4.57 10.09 -3.04
CA LYS A 20 -4.77 11.28 -3.89
C LYS A 20 -5.04 12.58 -3.12
N GLN A 21 -5.66 12.50 -1.94
CA GLN A 21 -6.01 13.67 -1.14
C GLN A 21 -4.81 14.27 -0.41
N TYR A 22 -3.75 13.49 -0.21
CA TYR A 22 -2.57 13.87 0.57
C TYR A 22 -1.28 13.91 -0.27
N CYS A 23 -1.24 13.24 -1.41
CA CYS A 23 -0.08 13.17 -2.30
C CYS A 23 -0.20 14.15 -3.46
N THR A 24 0.77 15.06 -3.58
CA THR A 24 0.81 16.10 -4.62
C THR A 24 1.66 15.73 -5.83
N GLU A 25 2.29 14.55 -5.83
CA GLU A 25 3.17 14.08 -6.90
C GLU A 25 2.58 12.84 -7.59
N ASN A 26 3.21 12.39 -8.69
CA ASN A 26 2.77 11.13 -9.30
C ASN A 26 3.10 10.00 -8.33
N TYR A 27 2.15 9.09 -8.17
CA TYR A 27 2.30 7.90 -7.35
C TYR A 27 1.61 6.73 -8.05
N TRP A 28 1.97 5.53 -7.62
CA TRP A 28 1.29 4.31 -7.99
C TRP A 28 1.19 3.40 -6.77
N ILE A 29 0.30 2.42 -6.85
CA ILE A 29 0.08 1.45 -5.79
C ILE A 29 0.24 0.08 -6.41
N THR A 30 0.84 -0.82 -5.65
CA THR A 30 0.90 -2.23 -6.00
C THR A 30 0.65 -3.08 -4.78
N HIS A 31 0.32 -4.34 -5.03
CA HIS A 31 0.18 -5.34 -3.99
C HIS A 31 0.82 -6.66 -4.41
N TYR A 32 1.24 -7.43 -3.41
CA TYR A 32 1.72 -8.80 -3.60
C TYR A 32 1.54 -9.62 -2.32
N GLY A 33 1.94 -10.89 -2.41
CA GLY A 33 1.98 -11.85 -1.32
C GLY A 33 0.94 -12.97 -1.43
N SER A 34 1.11 -14.01 -0.62
CA SER A 34 0.31 -15.24 -0.68
C SER A 34 -1.00 -15.14 0.11
N PHE A 35 -1.76 -14.06 -0.12
CA PHE A 35 -3.01 -13.78 0.60
C PHE A 35 -4.13 -14.76 0.28
N ASP A 36 -4.03 -15.46 -0.85
CA ASP A 36 -4.88 -16.58 -1.25
C ASP A 36 -4.60 -17.87 -0.45
N ILE A 37 -3.39 -18.03 0.09
CA ILE A 37 -3.05 -19.09 1.04
C ILE A 37 -3.49 -18.69 2.46
N HIS A 38 -3.14 -17.47 2.89
CA HIS A 38 -3.61 -16.92 4.17
C HIS A 38 -3.66 -15.38 4.11
N PRO A 39 -4.78 -14.74 4.49
CA PRO A 39 -5.01 -13.30 4.29
C PRO A 39 -4.02 -12.36 4.98
N LYS A 40 -3.25 -12.84 5.96
CA LYS A 40 -2.22 -12.05 6.64
C LYS A 40 -1.03 -11.69 5.76
N HIS A 41 -0.83 -12.42 4.66
CA HIS A 41 0.34 -12.27 3.78
C HIS A 41 0.16 -11.21 2.70
N LEU A 42 -0.89 -10.38 2.76
CA LEU A 42 -1.08 -9.28 1.83
C LEU A 42 -0.16 -8.12 2.16
N VAL A 43 0.47 -7.57 1.12
CA VAL A 43 1.32 -6.38 1.19
C VAL A 43 0.81 -5.37 0.18
N TYR A 44 0.62 -4.12 0.59
CA TYR A 44 0.45 -2.96 -0.28
C TYR A 44 1.66 -2.04 -0.16
N TRP A 45 2.14 -1.56 -1.30
CA TRP A 45 3.09 -0.46 -1.39
C TRP A 45 2.47 0.73 -2.07
N ILE A 46 2.59 1.89 -1.45
CA ILE A 46 2.24 3.19 -2.00
C ILE A 46 3.55 3.86 -2.43
N CYS A 47 3.81 3.82 -3.74
CA CYS A 47 5.06 4.26 -4.32
C CYS A 47 4.95 5.71 -4.81
N VAL A 48 5.78 6.59 -4.26
CA VAL A 48 5.82 8.03 -4.55
C VAL A 48 7.17 8.40 -5.19
N LYS A 49 7.37 9.66 -5.57
CA LYS A 49 8.64 10.11 -6.17
C LYS A 49 9.70 10.42 -5.12
N SER A 50 9.35 11.20 -4.10
CA SER A 50 10.32 11.81 -3.20
C SER A 50 10.32 11.23 -1.78
N ASP A 51 11.48 11.18 -1.15
CA ASP A 51 11.67 10.80 0.25
C ASP A 51 10.90 11.73 1.19
N LYS A 52 10.83 13.02 0.83
CA LYS A 52 10.04 14.00 1.57
C LYS A 52 8.55 13.66 1.56
N MET A 53 7.99 13.28 0.41
CA MET A 53 6.58 12.87 0.33
C MET A 53 6.36 11.57 1.08
N LYS A 54 7.26 10.58 0.91
CA LYS A 54 7.22 9.32 1.66
C LYS A 54 7.12 9.58 3.16
N ALA A 55 8.06 10.35 3.71
CA ALA A 55 8.07 10.69 5.13
C ALA A 55 6.80 11.46 5.57
N SER A 56 6.29 12.36 4.72
CA SER A 56 5.05 13.09 5.00
C SER A 56 3.82 12.18 5.08
N LEU A 57 3.74 11.14 4.24
CA LEU A 57 2.63 10.19 4.25
C LEU A 57 2.76 9.20 5.42
N GLU A 58 3.97 8.74 5.72
CA GLU A 58 4.26 7.87 6.87
C GLU A 58 3.89 8.54 8.20
N GLN A 59 4.12 9.85 8.33
CA GLN A 59 3.83 10.61 9.54
C GLN A 59 2.36 11.07 9.63
N ASN A 60 1.56 10.90 8.57
CA ASN A 60 0.16 11.31 8.55
C ASN A 60 -0.72 10.25 9.24
N THR A 61 -0.98 10.44 10.53
CA THR A 61 -1.77 9.49 11.34
C THR A 61 -3.19 9.30 10.81
N ILE A 62 -3.84 10.38 10.35
CA ILE A 62 -5.20 10.33 9.79
C ILE A 62 -5.24 9.44 8.56
N LEU A 63 -4.30 9.63 7.61
CA LEU A 63 -4.20 8.77 6.43
C LEU A 63 -3.96 7.32 6.83
N ASN A 64 -3.02 7.05 7.74
CA ASN A 64 -2.68 5.69 8.14
C ASN A 64 -3.86 4.96 8.83
N GLU A 65 -4.65 5.67 9.64
CA GLU A 65 -5.88 5.14 10.21
C GLU A 65 -6.93 4.85 9.12
N GLN A 66 -7.10 5.75 8.15
CA GLN A 66 -8.00 5.56 7.01
C GLN A 66 -7.58 4.35 6.15
N LEU A 67 -6.29 4.18 5.88
CA LEU A 67 -5.76 3.03 5.13
C LEU A 67 -6.08 1.71 5.82
N ARG A 68 -6.00 1.67 7.15
CA ARG A 68 -6.42 0.49 7.94
C ARG A 68 -7.93 0.28 7.92
N PHE A 69 -8.71 1.36 7.93
CA PHE A 69 -10.16 1.30 7.86
C PHE A 69 -10.65 0.71 6.53
N VAL A 70 -9.99 1.02 5.41
CA VAL A 70 -10.35 0.45 4.08
C VAL A 70 -10.38 -1.07 4.08
N LEU A 71 -9.48 -1.74 4.80
CA LEU A 71 -9.49 -3.21 4.93
C LEU A 71 -10.79 -3.71 5.55
N ARG A 72 -11.29 -3.04 6.59
CA ARG A 72 -12.54 -3.38 7.27
C ARG A 72 -13.75 -3.07 6.39
N ASP A 73 -13.75 -1.91 5.75
CA ASP A 73 -14.85 -1.46 4.87
C ASP A 73 -15.08 -2.39 3.66
N ASN A 74 -14.02 -3.09 3.23
CA ASN A 74 -14.09 -4.07 2.14
C ASN A 74 -14.27 -5.53 2.61
N ASP A 75 -14.68 -5.73 3.86
CA ASP A 75 -14.86 -7.06 4.48
C ASP A 75 -13.61 -7.96 4.35
N TYR A 76 -12.40 -7.40 4.46
CA TYR A 76 -11.19 -8.22 4.44
C TYR A 76 -11.16 -9.14 5.68
N PRO A 77 -10.65 -10.38 5.60
CA PRO A 77 -10.69 -11.31 6.73
C PRO A 77 -10.05 -10.75 8.00
N GLU A 78 -10.77 -10.78 9.12
CA GLU A 78 -10.35 -10.17 10.40
C GLU A 78 -8.98 -10.67 10.86
N GLU A 79 -8.72 -11.97 10.72
CA GLU A 79 -7.45 -12.62 11.04
C GLU A 79 -6.24 -12.08 10.26
N GLY A 80 -6.49 -11.37 9.14
CA GLY A 80 -5.47 -10.77 8.31
C GLY A 80 -5.28 -9.26 8.54
N ILE A 81 -6.31 -8.53 8.97
CA ILE A 81 -6.35 -7.05 8.95
C ILE A 81 -5.15 -6.42 9.68
N ASN A 82 -4.83 -6.93 10.87
CA ASN A 82 -3.73 -6.40 11.70
C ASN A 82 -2.35 -6.81 11.19
N HIS A 83 -2.28 -7.74 10.24
CA HIS A 83 -1.04 -8.30 9.71
C HIS A 83 -0.74 -7.87 8.28
N VAL A 84 -1.75 -7.39 7.53
CA VAL A 84 -1.53 -6.79 6.20
C VAL A 84 -0.49 -5.68 6.32
N HIS A 85 0.54 -5.73 5.47
CA HIS A 85 1.49 -4.62 5.38
C HIS A 85 0.91 -3.55 4.46
N ILE A 86 0.93 -2.30 4.90
CA ILE A 86 0.65 -1.13 4.07
C ILE A 86 1.81 -0.17 4.31
N GLY A 87 2.66 -0.01 3.31
CA GLY A 87 3.90 0.77 3.40
C GLY A 87 4.00 1.82 2.30
N PHE A 88 4.98 2.71 2.45
CA PHE A 88 5.29 3.75 1.49
C PHE A 88 6.73 3.58 1.00
N GLU A 89 6.96 3.79 -0.29
CA GLU A 89 8.32 3.80 -0.82
C GLU A 89 8.50 4.93 -1.85
N SER A 90 9.71 5.48 -1.97
CA SER A 90 10.03 6.56 -2.88
C SER A 90 10.91 6.09 -4.04
N GLN A 91 10.73 6.69 -5.21
CA GLN A 91 11.67 6.51 -6.32
C GLN A 91 13.09 6.98 -5.93
N GLU A 92 13.24 8.04 -5.14
CA GLU A 92 14.55 8.50 -4.63
C GLU A 92 15.28 7.42 -3.82
N THR A 93 14.57 6.63 -3.00
CA THR A 93 15.15 5.47 -2.32
C THR A 93 15.57 4.39 -3.31
N VAL A 94 14.70 4.05 -4.26
CA VAL A 94 15.00 3.01 -5.25
C VAL A 94 16.16 3.41 -6.16
N ASP A 95 16.27 4.68 -6.52
CA ASP A 95 17.38 5.25 -7.27
C ASP A 95 18.70 5.13 -6.49
N ARG A 96 18.65 5.42 -5.19
CA ARG A 96 19.83 5.39 -4.31
C ARG A 96 20.28 3.97 -3.95
N GLU A 97 19.36 3.05 -3.76
CA GLU A 97 19.62 1.74 -3.16
C GLU A 97 19.57 0.59 -4.17
N SER A 98 19.02 0.83 -5.36
CA SER A 98 18.77 -0.22 -6.35
C SER A 98 18.94 0.27 -7.79
N ASP A 99 19.67 1.37 -8.01
CA ASP A 99 19.91 1.98 -9.32
C ASP A 99 18.62 2.19 -10.14
N GLY A 100 17.54 2.56 -9.45
CA GLY A 100 16.22 2.83 -10.05
C GLY A 100 15.41 1.57 -10.38
N ASN A 101 15.89 0.39 -9.99
CA ASN A 101 15.26 -0.89 -10.29
C ASN A 101 14.40 -1.41 -9.14
N TRP A 102 13.08 -1.27 -9.28
CA TRP A 102 12.09 -1.77 -8.32
C TRP A 102 12.15 -3.29 -8.08
N TRP A 103 12.53 -4.08 -9.09
CA TRP A 103 12.64 -5.54 -8.91
C TRP A 103 13.83 -5.90 -8.01
N PHE A 104 14.97 -5.23 -8.18
CA PHE A 104 16.11 -5.42 -7.27
C PHE A 104 15.81 -4.91 -5.87
N HIS A 105 15.04 -3.82 -5.75
CA HIS A 105 14.70 -3.23 -4.46
C HIS A 105 13.84 -4.15 -3.58
N TRP A 106 12.95 -4.95 -4.18
CA TRP A 106 12.07 -5.86 -3.44
C TRP A 106 12.57 -7.31 -3.33
N LYS A 107 13.72 -7.61 -3.92
CA LYS A 107 14.31 -8.96 -3.93
C LYS A 107 15.21 -9.18 -2.71
#